data_AF-X0Y673-F1
#
_entry.id   AF-X0Y673-F1
#
_cell.length_a   1.000
_cell.length_b   1.000
_cell.length_c   1.000
_cell.angle_alpha   90.00
_cell.angle_beta   90.00
_cell.angle_gamma   90.00
#
_symmetry.space_group_name_H-M   'P 1'
#
loop_
_entity.id
_entity.type
_entity.pdbx_description
1 polymer ?
#
loop_
_entity_poly.entity_id
_entity_poly.type
_entity_poly.pdbx_seq_one_letter_code
_entity_poly.pdbx_strand_id
1 'polypeptide(L)'
;MRQLKPNVYAVGAIDWDSRLFDRLIPLPDGTSYNAYLVKGSEKTALLDTVDPTKTETLLNNLVNLGVNKIDYVIAHHAEQDHSGSLP
;
A
#
# COMPACT_ATOMS: atom_id res chain seq x y z
N MET A 1 -1.54 9.02 4.56
CA MET A 1 -0.90 8.17 5.60
C MET A 1 -1.54 8.40 6.97
N ARG A 2 -1.72 7.34 7.77
CA ARG A 2 -2.31 7.41 9.12
C ARG A 2 -1.56 6.47 10.07
N GLN A 3 -1.15 6.96 11.24
CA GLN A 3 -0.62 6.08 12.29
C GLN A 3 -1.79 5.34 12.95
N LEU A 4 -1.70 4.00 12.99
CA LEU A 4 -2.73 3.13 13.58
C LEU A 4 -2.38 2.75 15.02
N LYS A 5 -1.09 2.49 15.27
CA LYS A 5 -0.50 2.17 16.57
C LYS A 5 0.94 2.72 16.62
N PRO A 6 1.60 2.75 17.78
CA PRO A 6 3.03 2.99 17.84
C PRO A 6 3.76 2.13 16.81
N ASN A 7 4.52 2.78 15.91
CA ASN A 7 5.30 2.15 14.84
C ASN A 7 4.52 1.37 13.75
N VAL A 8 3.19 1.49 13.69
CA VAL A 8 2.36 0.86 12.66
C VAL A 8 1.58 1.92 11.89
N TYR A 9 1.75 1.95 10.58
CA TYR A 9 1.22 2.99 9.71
C TYR A 9 0.45 2.40 8.53
N ALA A 10 -0.70 2.99 8.20
CA ALA A 10 -1.36 2.79 6.92
C ALA A 10 -0.70 3.70 5.87
N VAL A 11 -0.16 3.10 4.82
CA VAL A 11 0.66 3.75 3.77
C VAL A 11 0.14 3.51 2.35
N GLY A 12 -0.95 2.76 2.21
CA GLY A 12 -1.62 2.51 0.94
C GLY A 12 -2.22 3.76 0.26
N ALA A 13 -3.09 3.53 -0.72
CA ALA A 13 -3.68 4.56 -1.55
C ALA A 13 -5.21 4.48 -1.56
N ILE A 14 -5.86 5.63 -1.66
CA ILE A 14 -7.30 5.72 -1.96
C ILE A 14 -7.44 5.99 -3.44
N ASP A 15 -8.32 5.22 -4.10
CA ASP A 15 -8.64 5.39 -5.51
C ASP A 15 -10.11 5.78 -5.68
N TRP A 16 -10.36 7.08 -5.60
CA TRP A 16 -11.68 7.67 -5.83
C TRP A 16 -12.12 7.57 -7.29
N ASP A 17 -11.21 7.31 -8.23
CA ASP A 17 -11.48 7.29 -9.66
C ASP A 17 -11.72 5.88 -10.21
N SER A 18 -11.45 4.84 -9.43
CA SER A 18 -11.77 3.46 -9.82
C SER A 18 -13.28 3.28 -9.98
N ARG A 19 -13.68 2.66 -11.10
CA ARG A 19 -15.11 2.43 -11.43
C ARG A 19 -15.47 0.97 -11.58
N LEU A 20 -14.49 0.08 -11.72
CA LEU A 20 -14.70 -1.36 -11.87
C LEU A 20 -13.62 -2.12 -11.09
N PHE A 21 -14.06 -2.99 -10.19
CA PHE A 21 -13.23 -4.03 -9.59
C PHE A 21 -13.18 -5.22 -10.55
N ASP A 22 -11.98 -5.75 -10.81
CA ASP A 22 -11.72 -6.81 -11.80
C ASP A 22 -12.33 -6.57 -13.18
N ARG A 23 -12.55 -5.30 -13.56
CA ARG A 23 -13.25 -4.90 -14.79
C ARG A 23 -14.67 -5.46 -14.90
N LEU A 24 -15.27 -5.93 -13.81
CA LEU A 24 -16.54 -6.63 -13.79
C LEU A 24 -17.53 -6.00 -12.81
N ILE A 25 -17.09 -5.73 -11.58
CA ILE A 25 -17.97 -5.30 -10.49
C ILE A 25 -17.92 -3.77 -10.35
N PRO A 26 -19.05 -3.05 -10.44
CA PRO A 26 -19.07 -1.60 -10.30
C PRO A 26 -18.57 -1.11 -8.93
N LEU A 27 -17.78 -0.03 -8.96
CA LEU A 27 -17.29 0.71 -7.79
C LEU A 27 -17.78 2.17 -7.86
N PRO A 28 -19.03 2.47 -7.51
CA PRO A 28 -19.57 3.83 -7.60
C PRO A 28 -18.85 4.82 -6.69
N ASP A 29 -18.29 4.34 -5.57
CA ASP A 29 -17.62 5.15 -4.56
C ASP A 29 -16.09 5.01 -4.56
N GLY A 30 -15.53 4.36 -5.59
CA GLY A 30 -14.11 4.03 -5.66
C GLY A 30 -13.70 2.88 -4.74
N THR A 31 -12.41 2.77 -4.46
CA THR A 31 -11.82 1.74 -3.60
C THR A 31 -10.56 2.25 -2.88
N SER A 32 -9.93 1.39 -2.09
CA SER A 32 -8.63 1.64 -1.48
C SER A 32 -7.73 0.42 -1.62
N TYR A 33 -6.45 0.65 -1.87
CA TYR A 33 -5.41 -0.37 -1.83
C TYR A 33 -4.64 -0.21 -0.53
N ASN A 34 -4.86 -1.11 0.41
CA ASN A 34 -4.34 -0.96 1.77
C ASN A 34 -2.99 -1.66 1.94
N ALA A 35 -1.93 -0.86 2.05
CA ALA A 35 -0.60 -1.31 2.45
C ALA A 35 -0.25 -0.78 3.85
N TYR A 36 0.57 -1.55 4.59
CA TYR A 36 0.95 -1.21 5.96
C TYR A 36 2.46 -1.26 6.16
N LEU A 37 2.96 -0.30 6.93
CA LEU A 37 4.36 -0.26 7.33
C LEU A 37 4.47 -0.57 8.82
N VAL A 38 5.31 -1.54 9.16
CA VAL A 38 5.68 -1.88 10.54
C VAL A 38 7.16 -1.56 10.75
N LYS A 39 7.43 -0.60 11.63
CA LYS A 39 8.80 -0.23 12.03
C LYS A 39 9.18 -1.01 13.30
N GLY A 40 9.91 -2.10 13.15
CA GLY A 40 10.52 -2.83 14.27
C GLY A 40 11.70 -2.06 14.86
N SER A 41 12.26 -2.58 15.96
CA SER A 41 13.47 -2.01 16.57
C SER A 41 14.70 -2.13 15.67
N GLU A 42 14.78 -3.19 14.86
CA GLU A 42 15.93 -3.48 14.00
C GLU A 42 15.60 -3.50 12.51
N LYS A 43 14.34 -3.80 12.18
CA LYS A 43 13.90 -4.13 10.82
C LYS A 43 12.60 -3.41 10.48
N THR A 44 12.46 -3.03 9.23
CA THR A 44 11.22 -2.44 8.70
C THR A 44 10.56 -3.39 7.72
N ALA A 45 9.27 -3.68 7.91
CA ALA A 45 8.48 -4.52 7.02
C ALA A 45 7.36 -3.71 6.36
N LEU A 46 7.22 -3.87 5.05
CA LEU A 46 6.07 -3.42 4.27
C LEU A 46 5.15 -4.63 4.03
N LEU A 47 3.89 -4.51 4.41
CA LEU A 47 2.87 -5.53 4.25
C LEU A 47 1.97 -5.11 3.09
N ASP A 48 1.95 -5.94 2.05
CA ASP A 48 1.35 -5.70 0.73
C ASP A 48 1.82 -4.39 0.10
N THR A 49 1.35 -4.15 -1.12
CA THR A 49 1.58 -2.93 -1.88
C THR A 49 0.23 -2.39 -2.40
N VAL A 50 0.25 -1.70 -3.52
CA VAL A 50 -0.93 -1.12 -4.14
C VAL A 50 -0.99 -1.49 -5.61
N ASP A 51 -2.13 -1.25 -6.23
CA ASP A 51 -2.28 -1.28 -7.69
C ASP A 51 -1.16 -0.50 -8.40
N PRO A 52 -0.65 -0.97 -9.55
CA PRO A 52 0.45 -0.33 -10.27
C PRO A 52 0.22 1.16 -10.53
N THR A 53 -1.03 1.58 -10.79
CA THR A 53 -1.39 2.98 -11.04
C THR A 53 -1.22 3.89 -9.82
N LYS A 54 -1.12 3.30 -8.62
CA LYS A 54 -0.95 4.02 -7.35
C LYS A 54 0.45 3.88 -6.74
N THR A 55 1.39 3.25 -7.45
CA THR A 55 2.78 3.03 -6.97
C THR A 55 3.43 4.32 -6.46
N GLU A 56 3.29 5.43 -7.20
CA GLU A 56 3.86 6.73 -6.79
C GLU A 56 3.26 7.25 -5.48
N THR A 57 1.96 7.03 -5.25
CA THR A 57 1.31 7.41 -3.98
C THR A 57 1.89 6.62 -2.81
N LEU A 58 2.10 5.31 -2.96
CA LEU A 58 2.73 4.48 -1.94
C LEU A 58 4.16 4.95 -1.65
N LEU A 59 4.97 5.18 -2.69
CA LEU A 59 6.36 5.66 -2.53
C LEU A 59 6.40 7.02 -1.82
N ASN A 60 5.55 7.97 -2.20
CA ASN A 60 5.45 9.27 -1.56
C ASN A 60 5.06 9.14 -0.07
N ASN A 61 4.12 8.25 0.27
CA ASN A 61 3.78 7.98 1.67
C ASN A 61 4.96 7.42 2.47
N LEU A 62 5.75 6.52 1.89
CA LEU A 62 6.94 5.94 2.53
C LEU A 62 8.04 6.99 2.74
N VAL A 63 8.31 7.81 1.72
CA VAL A 63 9.29 8.91 1.79
C VAL A 63 8.89 9.94 2.85
N ASN A 64 7.61 10.35 2.88
CA ASN A 64 7.10 11.30 3.87
C ASN A 64 7.14 10.74 5.30
N LEU A 65 7.12 9.42 5.48
CA LEU A 65 7.35 8.75 6.76
C LEU A 65 8.84 8.60 7.14
N GLY A 66 9.75 9.14 6.33
CA GLY A 66 11.19 9.01 6.51
C GLY A 66 11.67 7.58 6.36
N VAL A 67 10.99 6.75 5.55
CA VAL A 67 11.43 5.38 5.27
C VAL A 67 12.48 5.41 4.18
N ASN A 68 13.71 5.09 4.58
CA ASN A 68 14.90 5.06 3.74
C ASN A 68 15.38 3.61 3.49
N LYS A 69 14.81 2.63 4.20
CA LYS A 69 15.07 1.21 4.00
C LYS A 69 13.84 0.38 4.36
N ILE A 70 13.52 -0.60 3.53
CA ILE A 70 12.60 -1.70 3.84
C ILE A 70 13.43 -2.99 3.84
N ASP A 71 13.38 -3.75 4.92
CA ASP A 71 14.08 -5.03 5.06
C ASP A 71 13.24 -6.20 4.54
N TYR A 72 11.91 -6.11 4.67
CA TYR A 72 10.98 -7.14 4.24
C TYR A 72 9.81 -6.54 3.49
N VAL A 73 9.42 -7.20 2.40
CA VAL A 73 8.10 -7.03 1.80
C VAL A 73 7.34 -8.34 2.01
N ILE A 74 6.17 -8.25 2.61
CA ILE A 74 5.29 -9.38 2.88
C ILE A 74 4.10 -9.26 1.93
N ALA A 75 4.11 -10.03 0.85
CA ALA A 75 2.98 -10.15 -0.06
C ALA A 75 2.04 -11.27 0.44
N HIS A 76 0.88 -10.91 0.98
CA HIS A 76 -0.13 -11.88 1.42
C HIS A 76 -0.91 -12.46 0.24
N HIS A 77 -1.07 -11.66 -0.82
CA HIS A 77 -1.78 -12.01 -2.04
C HIS A 77 -1.03 -11.49 -3.26
N ALA A 78 -0.94 -12.29 -4.31
CA ALA A 78 -0.08 -12.02 -5.47
C ALA A 78 -0.79 -11.24 -6.61
N GLU A 79 -2.08 -10.97 -6.48
CA GLU A 79 -2.84 -10.20 -7.47
C GLU A 79 -2.35 -8.76 -7.58
N GLN A 80 -2.54 -8.13 -8.74
CA GLN A 80 -1.89 -6.86 -9.06
C GLN A 80 -2.34 -5.69 -8.18
N ASP A 81 -3.57 -5.70 -7.70
CA ASP A 81 -4.07 -4.69 -6.76
C ASP A 81 -3.40 -4.76 -5.37
N HIS A 82 -2.77 -5.90 -5.03
CA HIS A 82 -2.03 -6.13 -3.80
C HIS A 82 -0.51 -6.11 -3.99
N SER A 83 0.00 -6.71 -5.05
CA SER A 83 1.43 -6.95 -5.27
C SER A 83 1.97 -6.29 -6.54
N GLY A 84 1.14 -5.57 -7.29
CA GLY A 84 1.51 -5.02 -8.60
C GLY A 84 2.49 -3.85 -8.56
N SER A 85 2.79 -3.29 -7.37
CA SER A 85 3.90 -2.33 -7.22
C SER A 85 5.26 -2.99 -7.01
N LEU A 86 5.32 -4.33 -6.94
CA LEU A 86 6.57 -5.10 -6.97
C LEU A 86 6.98 -5.38 -8.44
N PRO A 87 8.29 -5.44 -8.76
CA PRO A 87 8.78 -5.55 -10.14
C PRO A 87 8.30 -6.79 -10.89
#